data_AF-A0A1J5KG10-F1
#
_entry.id   AF-A0A1J5KG10-F1
#
_cell.length_a   1.000
_cell.length_b   1.000
_cell.length_c   1.000
_cell.angle_alpha   90.00
_cell.angle_beta   90.00
_cell.angle_gamma   90.00
#
_symmetry.space_group_name_H-M   'P 1'
#
loop_
_entity.id
_entity.type
_entity.pdbx_description
1 polymer ?
#
loop_
_entity_poly.entity_id
_entity_poly.type
_entity_poly.pdbx_seq_one_letter_code
_entity_poly.pdbx_strand_id
1 'polypeptide(L)'
;MFQMIDIQNITDKELHDKIVEYCNLNGITGYDISKNTGVSKNQAANILKNETVNPRRTTLLKIWNYISNIESGIIKTEPKQTTTTELEKYLALSNKIIELQQDNMDFLKREREYIKTIMQLKKVLEQHNIDYSHITPE
;
A
#
# COMPACT_ATOMS: atom_id res chain seq x y z
N MET A 1 -2.65 7.44 -17.39
CA MET A 1 -1.87 7.98 -18.51
C MET A 1 -0.60 8.55 -17.91
N PHE A 2 0.52 7.80 -17.94
CA PHE A 2 1.81 8.31 -17.46
C PHE A 2 2.27 9.40 -18.43
N GLN A 3 2.58 10.58 -17.90
CA GLN A 3 3.11 11.70 -18.70
C GLN A 3 4.46 11.29 -19.31
N MET A 4 4.73 11.69 -20.56
CA MET A 4 6.08 11.61 -21.13
C MET A 4 7.04 12.38 -20.21
N ILE A 5 7.81 11.63 -19.43
CA ILE A 5 8.80 12.21 -18.52
C ILE A 5 10.02 12.61 -19.36
N ASP A 6 10.46 13.85 -19.19
CA ASP A 6 11.77 14.27 -19.68
C ASP A 6 12.86 13.62 -18.81
N ILE A 7 13.36 12.49 -19.28
CA ILE A 7 14.37 11.68 -18.60
C ILE A 7 15.70 12.46 -18.44
N GLN A 8 15.90 13.58 -19.16
CA GLN A 8 17.13 14.37 -19.03
C GLN A 8 17.20 15.17 -17.74
N ASN A 9 16.05 15.49 -17.12
CA ASN A 9 15.97 16.40 -15.96
C ASN A 9 15.59 15.72 -14.63
N ILE A 10 15.53 14.39 -14.58
CA ILE A 10 15.21 13.64 -13.36
C ILE A 10 16.46 13.05 -12.69
N THR A 11 16.46 13.03 -11.37
CA THR A 11 17.51 12.39 -10.57
C THR A 11 17.47 10.86 -10.72
N ASP A 12 18.59 10.19 -10.42
CA ASP A 12 18.66 8.72 -10.46
C ASP A 12 17.69 8.07 -9.46
N LYS A 13 17.48 8.73 -8.31
CA LYS A 13 16.52 8.28 -7.30
C LYS A 13 15.08 8.37 -7.80
N GLU A 14 14.68 9.50 -8.37
CA GLU A 14 13.33 9.66 -8.92
C GLU A 14 13.08 8.70 -10.09
N LEU A 15 14.08 8.47 -10.95
CA LEU A 15 13.97 7.49 -12.02
C LEU A 15 13.80 6.07 -11.46
N HIS A 16 14.58 5.72 -10.42
CA HIS A 16 14.48 4.43 -9.74
C HIS A 16 13.11 4.23 -9.09
N ASP A 17 12.63 5.21 -8.32
CA ASP A 17 11.32 5.15 -7.65
C ASP A 17 10.18 4.92 -8.66
N LYS A 18 10.22 5.63 -9.81
CA LYS A 18 9.22 5.46 -10.89
C LYS A 18 9.29 4.10 -11.56
N ILE A 19 10.48 3.58 -11.80
CA ILE A 19 10.67 2.22 -12.35
C ILE A 19 10.04 1.19 -11.40
N VAL A 20 10.34 1.30 -10.10
CA VAL A 20 9.84 0.36 -9.09
C VAL A 20 8.32 0.43 -8.99
N GLU A 21 7.75 1.64 -8.93
CA GLU A 21 6.30 1.84 -8.91
C GLU A 21 5.62 1.20 -10.13
N TYR A 22 6.09 1.52 -11.34
CA TYR A 22 5.50 0.99 -12.56
C TYR A 22 5.60 -0.54 -12.63
N CYS A 23 6.76 -1.10 -12.32
CA CYS A 23 6.96 -2.55 -12.34
C CYS A 23 6.08 -3.27 -11.32
N ASN A 24 5.90 -2.71 -10.12
CA ASN A 24 5.02 -3.29 -9.10
C ASN A 24 3.55 -3.24 -9.50
N LEU A 25 3.08 -2.11 -10.05
CA LEU A 25 1.70 -1.96 -10.51
C LEU A 25 1.35 -2.88 -11.68
N ASN A 26 2.29 -3.12 -12.58
CA ASN A 26 2.09 -3.94 -13.78
C ASN A 26 2.58 -5.39 -13.64
N GLY A 27 3.05 -5.77 -12.45
CA GLY A 27 3.54 -7.13 -12.18
C GLY A 27 4.79 -7.53 -12.97
N ILE A 28 5.59 -6.56 -13.42
CA ILE A 28 6.82 -6.81 -14.17
C ILE A 28 7.90 -7.29 -13.21
N THR A 29 8.41 -8.50 -13.44
CA THR A 29 9.41 -9.12 -12.56
C THR A 29 10.83 -8.81 -13.02
N GLY A 30 11.81 -9.06 -12.14
CA GLY A 30 13.23 -9.01 -12.51
C GLY A 30 13.60 -9.98 -13.64
N TYR A 31 12.81 -11.04 -13.85
CA TYR A 31 12.96 -11.96 -14.98
C TYR A 31 12.54 -11.29 -16.31
N ASP A 32 11.38 -10.63 -16.32
CA ASP A 32 10.86 -9.93 -17.50
C ASP A 32 11.80 -8.82 -17.94
N ILE A 33 12.31 -8.05 -16.97
CA ILE A 33 13.34 -7.04 -17.20
C ILE A 33 14.59 -7.68 -17.79
N SER A 34 15.10 -8.75 -17.20
CA SER A 34 16.36 -9.36 -17.63
C SER A 34 16.30 -9.88 -19.07
N LYS A 35 15.18 -10.53 -19.43
CA LYS A 35 14.94 -11.09 -20.76
C LYS A 35 14.95 -10.02 -21.86
N ASN A 36 14.53 -8.79 -21.55
CA ASN A 36 14.29 -7.74 -22.56
C ASN A 36 15.29 -6.57 -22.54
N THR A 37 16.12 -6.44 -21.49
CA THR A 37 17.01 -5.28 -21.30
C THR A 37 18.50 -5.63 -21.31
N GLY A 38 18.86 -6.91 -21.18
CA GLY A 38 20.24 -7.35 -20.96
C GLY A 38 20.81 -7.01 -19.58
N VAL A 39 19.98 -6.53 -18.65
CA VAL A 39 20.31 -6.43 -17.21
C VAL A 39 20.24 -7.83 -16.61
N SER A 40 21.15 -8.20 -15.70
CA SER A 40 21.08 -9.52 -15.07
C SER A 40 19.83 -9.66 -14.18
N LYS A 41 19.24 -10.86 -14.12
CA LYS A 41 18.05 -11.14 -13.29
C LYS A 41 18.23 -10.72 -11.84
N ASN A 42 19.39 -11.00 -11.24
CA ASN A 42 19.67 -10.65 -9.85
C ASN A 42 19.77 -9.12 -9.68
N GLN A 43 20.44 -8.43 -10.60
CA GLN A 43 20.53 -6.98 -10.55
C GLN A 43 19.15 -6.31 -10.73
N ALA A 44 18.33 -6.80 -11.67
CA ALA A 44 16.97 -6.32 -11.85
C ALA A 44 16.10 -6.58 -10.61
N ALA A 45 16.18 -7.78 -10.01
CA ALA A 45 15.44 -8.11 -8.80
C ALA A 45 15.84 -7.22 -7.60
N ASN A 46 17.15 -6.99 -7.40
CA ASN A 46 17.63 -6.15 -6.31
C ASN A 46 17.25 -4.68 -6.51
N ILE A 47 17.15 -4.21 -7.76
CA ILE A 47 16.63 -2.87 -8.08
C ILE A 47 15.15 -2.77 -7.70
N LEU A 48 14.33 -3.76 -8.06
CA LEU A 48 12.90 -3.76 -7.75
C LEU A 48 12.59 -3.89 -6.25
N LYS A 49 13.46 -4.56 -5.49
CA LYS A 49 13.33 -4.73 -4.03
C LYS A 49 13.91 -3.58 -3.20
N ASN A 50 14.44 -2.53 -3.84
CA ASN A 50 15.18 -1.45 -3.18
C ASN A 50 16.41 -1.93 -2.38
N GLU A 51 16.99 -3.07 -2.76
CA GLU A 51 18.19 -3.64 -2.13
C GLU A 51 19.49 -3.13 -2.76
N THR A 52 19.40 -2.43 -3.90
CA THR A 52 20.56 -1.82 -4.56
C THR A 52 20.74 -0.39 -4.09
N VAL A 53 21.83 -0.11 -3.38
CA VAL A 53 22.25 1.27 -3.05
C VAL A 53 22.85 1.91 -4.31
N ASN A 54 22.19 2.94 -4.85
CA ASN A 54 22.60 3.70 -6.03
C ASN A 54 22.80 2.86 -7.31
N PRO A 55 21.72 2.33 -7.89
CA PRO A 55 21.79 1.66 -9.19
C PRO A 55 22.33 2.62 -10.27
N ARG A 56 23.22 2.11 -11.13
CA ARG A 56 23.82 2.92 -12.20
C ARG A 56 22.72 3.49 -13.12
N ARG A 57 22.78 4.79 -13.43
CA ARG A 57 21.84 5.45 -14.36
C ARG A 57 21.68 4.69 -15.68
N THR A 58 22.76 4.18 -16.25
CA THR A 58 22.72 3.38 -17.49
C THR A 58 21.87 2.12 -17.36
N THR A 59 21.87 1.47 -16.20
CA THR A 59 20.99 0.33 -15.91
C THR A 59 19.54 0.80 -15.81
N LEU A 60 19.28 1.88 -15.08
CA LEU A 60 17.93 2.44 -14.95
C LEU A 60 17.34 2.83 -16.31
N LEU A 61 18.14 3.47 -17.17
CA LEU A 61 17.72 3.85 -18.52
C LEU A 61 17.35 2.65 -19.41
N LYS A 62 18.08 1.53 -19.29
CA LYS A 62 17.73 0.29 -20.02
C LYS A 62 16.37 -0.24 -19.58
N ILE A 63 16.11 -0.24 -18.28
CA ILE A 63 14.84 -0.70 -17.71
C ILE A 63 13.71 0.26 -18.11
N TRP A 64 13.94 1.57 -18.02
CA TRP A 64 12.99 2.58 -18.42
C TRP A 64 12.62 2.50 -19.90
N ASN A 65 13.60 2.31 -20.79
CA ASN A 65 13.35 2.14 -22.21
C ASN A 65 12.44 0.92 -22.50
N TYR A 66 12.64 -0.17 -21.77
CA TYR A 66 11.75 -1.34 -21.84
C TYR A 66 10.33 -1.01 -21.38
N ILE A 67 10.18 -0.31 -20.26
CA ILE A 67 8.88 0.18 -19.76
C ILE A 67 8.20 1.09 -20.79
N SER A 68 8.90 2.07 -21.36
CA SER A 68 8.36 2.97 -22.37
C SER A 68 7.88 2.22 -23.63
N ASN A 69 8.55 1.14 -24.01
CA ASN A 69 8.11 0.29 -25.11
C ASN A 69 6.86 -0.54 -24.77
N ILE A 70 6.66 -0.91 -23.51
CA ILE A 70 5.40 -1.52 -23.03
C ILE A 70 4.28 -0.49 -23.09
N GLU A 71 4.49 0.71 -22.54
CA GLU A 71 3.50 1.79 -22.55
C GLU A 71 3.09 2.21 -23.97
N SER A 72 4.05 2.21 -24.89
CA SER A 72 3.81 2.51 -26.31
C SER A 72 3.13 1.35 -27.06
N GLY A 73 2.85 0.23 -26.40
CA GLY A 73 2.21 -0.96 -26.97
C GLY A 73 3.10 -1.75 -27.95
N ILE A 74 4.39 -1.42 -28.04
CA ILE A 74 5.37 -2.12 -28.88
C ILE A 74 5.63 -3.52 -28.30
N ILE A 75 5.68 -3.62 -26.96
CA ILE A 75 5.82 -4.88 -26.23
C ILE A 75 4.51 -5.17 -25.52
N LYS A 76 3.93 -6.35 -25.76
CA LYS A 76 2.81 -6.86 -24.96
C LYS A 76 3.36 -7.64 -23.78
N THR A 77 3.06 -7.22 -22.56
CA THR A 77 3.32 -8.01 -21.35
C THR A 77 2.17 -8.99 -21.15
N GLU A 78 2.48 -10.24 -20.85
CA GLU A 78 1.47 -11.18 -20.37
C GLU A 78 1.00 -10.73 -18.97
N PRO A 79 -0.30 -10.78 -18.67
CA PRO A 79 -0.78 -10.44 -17.34
C PRO A 79 -0.14 -11.37 -16.30
N LYS A 80 0.32 -10.80 -15.18
CA LYS A 80 0.86 -11.56 -14.04
C LYS A 80 -0.17 -12.64 -13.67
N GLN A 81 0.20 -13.92 -13.85
CA GLN A 81 -0.56 -15.01 -13.25
C GLN A 81 -0.35 -14.91 -11.75
N THR A 82 -1.34 -14.36 -11.03
CA THR A 82 -1.38 -14.42 -9.57
C THR A 82 -1.40 -15.89 -9.19
N THR A 83 -0.34 -16.36 -8.53
CA THR A 83 -0.29 -17.75 -8.08
C THR A 83 -1.31 -17.94 -6.97
N THR A 84 -1.87 -19.15 -6.84
CA THR A 84 -2.85 -19.51 -5.80
C THR A 84 -2.39 -19.05 -4.41
N THR A 85 -1.09 -19.14 -4.13
CA THR A 85 -0.47 -18.73 -2.86
C THR A 85 -0.50 -17.23 -2.58
N GLU A 86 -0.43 -16.36 -3.60
CA GLU A 86 -0.58 -14.91 -3.39
C GLU A 86 -2.03 -14.55 -3.09
N LEU A 87 -3.00 -15.18 -3.76
CA LEU A 87 -4.43 -14.98 -3.51
C LEU A 87 -4.82 -15.42 -2.08
N GLU A 88 -4.29 -16.54 -1.62
CA GLU A 88 -4.49 -17.03 -0.24
C GLU A 88 -3.99 -16.02 0.81
N LYS A 89 -2.84 -15.37 0.55
CA LYS A 89 -2.32 -14.32 1.45
C LYS A 89 -3.21 -13.09 1.46
N TYR A 90 -3.69 -12.64 0.30
CA TYR A 90 -4.64 -11.53 0.23
C TYR A 90 -5.95 -11.84 0.94
N LEU A 91 -6.46 -13.07 0.81
CA LEU A 91 -7.67 -13.53 1.49
C LEU A 91 -7.49 -13.57 3.02
N ALA A 92 -6.33 -14.05 3.49
CA ALA A 92 -6.03 -14.06 4.93
C ALA A 92 -5.97 -12.63 5.51
N LEU A 93 -5.36 -11.68 4.77
CA LEU A 93 -5.33 -10.27 5.17
C LEU A 93 -6.72 -9.64 5.16
N SER A 94 -7.55 -9.91 4.14
CA SER A 94 -8.91 -9.38 4.08
C SER A 94 -9.76 -9.88 5.24
N ASN A 95 -9.64 -11.17 5.61
CA ASN A 95 -10.37 -11.74 6.75
C ASN A 95 -9.96 -11.06 8.05
N LYS A 96 -8.67 -10.82 8.26
CA LYS A 96 -8.17 -10.12 9.45
C LYS A 96 -8.65 -8.68 9.54
N ILE A 97 -8.79 -7.99 8.41
CA ILE A 97 -9.37 -6.63 8.38
C ILE A 97 -10.86 -6.67 8.80
N ILE A 98 -11.61 -7.67 8.33
CA ILE A 98 -13.03 -7.84 8.69
C ILE A 98 -13.18 -8.08 10.20
N GLU A 99 -12.35 -8.94 10.80
CA GLU A 99 -12.34 -9.20 12.24
C GLU A 99 -12.08 -7.91 13.03
N LEU A 100 -11.05 -7.14 12.68
CA LEU A 100 -10.72 -5.87 13.34
C LEU A 100 -11.85 -4.83 13.20
N GLN A 101 -12.54 -4.81 12.05
CA GLN A 101 -13.69 -3.93 11.85
C GLN A 101 -14.87 -4.33 12.75
N GLN A 102 -15.09 -5.62 12.96
CA GLN A 102 -16.13 -6.11 13.87
C GLN A 102 -15.81 -5.75 15.32
N ASP A 103 -14.58 -5.96 15.77
CA ASP A 103 -14.13 -5.60 17.11
C ASP A 103 -14.31 -4.10 17.40
N ASN A 104 -13.95 -3.24 16.43
CA ASN A 104 -14.16 -1.79 16.54
C ASN A 104 -15.65 -1.42 16.62
N MET A 105 -16.51 -2.09 15.83
CA MET A 105 -17.95 -1.85 15.89
C MET A 105 -18.55 -2.25 17.24
N ASP A 106 -18.09 -3.35 17.83
CA ASP A 106 -18.56 -3.80 19.14
C ASP A 106 -18.04 -2.91 20.28
N PHE A 107 -16.82 -2.39 20.18
CA PHE A 107 -16.32 -1.35 21.07
C PHE A 107 -17.20 -0.09 21.01
N LEU A 108 -17.51 0.43 19.82
CA LEU A 108 -18.36 1.62 19.66
C LEU A 108 -19.79 1.42 20.19
N LYS A 109 -20.34 0.20 20.11
CA LYS A 109 -21.63 -0.12 20.73
C LYS A 109 -21.54 -0.04 22.26
N ARG A 110 -20.48 -0.59 22.87
CA ARG A 110 -20.28 -0.52 24.33
C ARG A 110 -20.13 0.93 24.82
N GLU A 111 -19.31 1.73 24.14
CA GLU A 111 -19.16 3.16 24.43
C GLU A 111 -20.49 3.91 24.37
N ARG A 112 -21.31 3.62 23.36
CA ARG A 112 -22.65 4.22 23.22
C ARG A 112 -23.56 3.86 24.39
N GLU A 113 -23.55 2.61 24.85
CA GLU A 113 -24.36 2.21 26.01
C GLU A 113 -23.84 2.84 27.31
N TYR A 114 -22.52 2.91 27.49
CA TYR A 114 -21.93 3.59 28.65
C TYR A 114 -22.36 5.07 28.73
N ILE A 115 -22.30 5.80 27.61
CA ILE A 115 -22.77 7.19 27.52
C ILE A 115 -24.26 7.29 27.87
N LYS A 116 -25.11 6.38 27.37
CA LYS A 116 -26.54 6.36 27.73
C LYS A 116 -26.74 6.18 29.23
N THR A 117 -26.00 5.27 29.86
CA THR A 117 -26.06 5.04 31.31
C THR A 117 -25.65 6.29 32.09
N ILE A 118 -24.56 6.97 31.70
CA ILE A 118 -24.16 8.24 32.31
C ILE A 118 -25.25 9.29 32.18
N MET A 119 -25.84 9.45 31.00
CA MET A 119 -26.92 10.43 30.78
C MET A 119 -28.15 10.14 31.65
N GLN A 120 -28.51 8.87 31.82
CA GLN A 120 -29.61 8.46 32.69
C GLN A 120 -29.30 8.75 34.16
N LEU A 121 -28.10 8.41 34.64
CA LEU A 121 -27.64 8.72 36.00
C LEU A 121 -27.68 10.22 36.27
N LYS A 122 -27.16 11.02 35.34
CA LYS A 122 -27.17 12.49 35.44
C LYS A 122 -28.59 13.03 35.63
N LYS A 123 -29.55 12.53 34.83
CA LYS A 123 -30.96 12.90 34.93
C LYS A 123 -31.56 12.53 36.29
N VAL A 124 -31.23 11.36 36.84
CA VAL A 124 -31.69 10.93 38.17
C VAL A 124 -31.12 11.84 39.27
N LEU A 125 -29.83 12.18 39.20
CA LEU A 125 -29.19 13.07 40.18
C LEU A 125 -29.78 14.48 40.14
N GLU A 126 -30.03 15.03 38.95
CA GLU A 126 -30.73 16.31 38.75
C GLU A 126 -32.14 16.29 39.36
N GLN A 127 -32.90 15.20 39.18
CA GLN A 127 -34.24 15.06 39.76
C GLN A 127 -34.25 15.06 41.30
N HIS A 128 -33.15 14.63 41.92
CA HIS A 128 -33.02 14.54 43.38
C HIS A 128 -32.23 15.71 43.99
N ASN A 129 -31.91 16.76 43.21
CA ASN A 129 -31.08 17.90 43.64
C ASN A 129 -29.74 17.47 44.27
N ILE A 130 -29.15 16.36 43.82
CA ILE A 130 -27.84 15.91 44.27
C ILE A 130 -26.79 16.68 43.49
N ASP A 131 -25.86 17.37 44.16
CA ASP A 131 -24.69 17.99 43.52
C ASP A 131 -23.65 16.91 43.20
N TYR A 132 -23.37 16.74 41.91
CA TYR A 132 -22.40 15.78 41.39
C TYR A 132 -21.28 16.46 40.60
N SER A 133 -21.13 17.79 40.72
CA SER A 133 -20.11 18.57 40.02
C SER A 133 -18.67 18.19 40.38
N HIS A 134 -18.47 17.44 41.47
CA HIS A 134 -17.17 16.97 41.95
C HIS A 134 -16.84 15.53 41.49
N ILE A 135 -17.76 14.84 40.80
CA ILE A 135 -17.57 13.46 40.35
C ILE A 135 -17.00 13.49 38.94
N THR A 136 -15.69 13.23 38.81
CA THR A 136 -15.03 12.99 37.52
C THR A 136 -14.98 11.50 37.20
N PRO A 137 -15.24 11.07 35.95
CA PRO A 137 -14.96 9.70 35.55
C PRO A 137 -13.45 9.47 35.59
N GLU A 138 -13.00 8.40 36.26
CA GLU A 138 -11.63 7.86 36.18
C GLU A 138 -11.37 7.21 34.82
#